data_AF-A0A7W9ELS2-F1
#
_entry.id   AF-A0A7W9ELS2-F1
#
_cell.length_a   1.000
_cell.length_b   1.000
_cell.length_c   1.000
_cell.angle_alpha   90.00
_cell.angle_beta   90.00
_cell.angle_gamma   90.00
#
_symmetry.space_group_name_H-M   'P 1'
#
loop_
_entity.id
_entity.type
_entity.pdbx_description
1 polymer ?
#
loop_
_entity_poly.entity_id
_entity_poly.type
_entity_poly.pdbx_seq_one_letter_code
_entity_poly.pdbx_strand_id
1 'polypeptide(L)'
;MITKRLLTVFALLFLTLPAHAVLAPNVEESREVAAVTEAVQKRFPDKSIKTITRRDYSLYDVVVGTCRLKARLVTQPMPKGMVGPRRFTVKLSRTKCGASKQ
;
A
#
# COMPACT_ATOMS: atom_id res chain seq x y z
N MET A 1 -50.67 16.13 19.78
CA MET A 1 -49.91 15.00 19.17
C MET A 1 -48.72 15.43 18.28
N ILE A 2 -48.29 16.70 18.29
CA ILE A 2 -47.23 17.22 17.39
C ILE A 2 -45.83 17.13 18.03
N THR A 3 -45.73 17.16 19.36
CA THR A 3 -44.47 17.18 20.11
C THR A 3 -43.69 15.84 20.08
N LYS A 4 -44.37 14.70 19.91
CA LYS A 4 -43.72 13.37 19.84
C LYS A 4 -42.97 13.12 18.54
N ARG A 5 -43.39 13.75 17.42
CA ARG A 5 -42.75 13.57 16.10
C ARG A 5 -41.46 14.39 15.95
N LEU A 6 -41.38 15.53 16.62
CA LEU A 6 -40.18 16.39 16.58
C LEU A 6 -38.99 15.73 17.28
N LEU A 7 -39.24 15.01 18.37
CA LEU A 7 -38.20 14.33 19.15
C LEU A 7 -37.54 13.17 18.37
N THR A 8 -38.29 12.52 17.48
CA THR A 8 -37.80 11.37 16.71
C THR A 8 -36.82 11.79 15.61
N VAL A 9 -36.97 13.00 15.05
CA VAL A 9 -36.08 13.52 13.99
C VAL A 9 -34.73 13.97 14.56
N PHE A 10 -34.73 14.54 15.77
CA PHE A 10 -33.48 15.00 16.40
C PHE A 10 -32.54 13.83 16.77
N ALA A 11 -33.09 12.65 17.06
CA ALA A 11 -32.30 11.46 17.38
C ALA A 11 -31.52 10.88 16.18
N LEU A 12 -31.98 11.07 14.95
CA LEU A 12 -31.28 10.55 13.75
C LEU A 12 -30.04 11.35 13.36
N LEU A 13 -29.92 12.61 13.78
CA LEU A 13 -28.79 13.48 13.41
C LEU A 13 -27.48 13.15 14.14
N PHE A 14 -27.52 12.37 15.22
CA PHE A 14 -26.32 12.03 16.01
C PHE A 14 -25.56 10.78 15.52
N LEU A 15 -25.99 10.13 14.42
CA LEU A 15 -25.39 8.89 13.91
C LEU A 15 -24.37 9.09 12.78
N THR A 16 -23.96 10.31 12.46
CA THR A 16 -22.90 10.54 11.45
C THR A 16 -21.51 10.28 12.05
N LEU A 17 -21.23 9.01 12.34
CA LEU A 17 -19.88 8.55 12.60
C LEU A 17 -19.06 8.68 11.31
N PRO A 18 -17.83 9.23 11.35
CA PRO A 18 -16.97 9.28 10.18
C PRO A 18 -16.66 7.85 9.73
N ALA A 19 -17.24 7.45 8.61
CA ALA A 19 -16.90 6.23 7.90
C ALA A 19 -15.47 6.39 7.34
N HIS A 20 -14.48 5.95 8.10
CA HIS A 20 -13.12 5.85 7.63
C HIS A 20 -13.07 4.69 6.64
N ALA A 21 -13.23 4.99 5.35
CA ALA A 21 -13.02 4.04 4.26
C ALA A 21 -11.52 3.71 4.17
N VAL A 22 -11.05 2.87 5.09
CA VAL A 22 -9.70 2.28 5.05
C VAL A 22 -9.82 0.98 4.27
N LEU A 23 -8.99 0.83 3.22
CA LEU A 23 -8.93 -0.40 2.44
C LEU A 23 -8.64 -1.60 3.36
N ALA A 24 -9.26 -2.75 3.07
CA ALA A 24 -8.96 -3.97 3.79
C ALA A 24 -7.44 -4.29 3.70
N PRO A 25 -6.79 -4.77 4.78
CA PRO A 25 -5.33 -4.92 4.83
C PRO A 25 -4.73 -5.75 3.70
N ASN A 26 -5.44 -6.81 3.28
CA ASN A 26 -5.05 -7.70 2.18
C ASN A 26 -5.09 -7.02 0.81
N VAL A 27 -6.05 -6.11 0.60
CA VAL A 27 -6.19 -5.37 -0.67
C VAL A 27 -5.05 -4.36 -0.82
N GLU A 28 -4.72 -3.67 0.27
CA GLU A 28 -3.61 -2.71 0.25
C GLU A 28 -2.26 -3.40 0.03
N GLU A 29 -2.02 -4.54 0.68
CA GLU A 29 -0.80 -5.34 0.46
C GLU A 29 -0.66 -5.80 -1.00
N SER A 30 -1.75 -6.24 -1.62
CA SER A 30 -1.74 -6.65 -3.03
C SER A 30 -1.32 -5.50 -3.96
N ARG A 31 -1.79 -4.27 -3.69
CA ARG A 31 -1.39 -3.06 -4.44
C ARG A 31 0.08 -2.71 -4.22
N GLU A 32 0.57 -2.86 -2.99
CA GLU A 32 1.97 -2.66 -2.65
C GLU A 32 2.89 -3.65 -3.38
N VAL A 33 2.56 -4.95 -3.35
CA VAL A 33 3.33 -6.00 -4.04
C VAL A 33 3.33 -5.79 -5.55
N ALA A 34 2.20 -5.40 -6.14
CA ALA A 34 2.12 -5.07 -7.57
C ALA A 34 3.04 -3.89 -7.94
N ALA A 35 3.02 -2.81 -7.15
CA ALA A 35 3.88 -1.65 -7.38
C ALA A 35 5.37 -1.99 -7.19
N VAL A 36 5.71 -2.83 -6.20
CA VAL A 36 7.08 -3.34 -6.03
C VAL A 36 7.50 -4.17 -7.23
N THR A 37 6.63 -5.06 -7.71
CA THR A 37 6.87 -5.90 -8.90
C THR A 37 7.16 -5.05 -10.12
N GLU A 38 6.33 -4.05 -10.39
CA GLU A 38 6.50 -3.12 -11.52
C GLU A 38 7.84 -2.36 -11.44
N ALA A 39 8.17 -1.80 -10.26
CA ALA A 39 9.42 -1.06 -10.06
C ALA A 39 10.65 -1.96 -10.25
N VAL A 40 10.57 -3.21 -9.80
CA VAL A 40 11.64 -4.19 -9.94
C VAL A 40 11.81 -4.63 -11.40
N GLN A 41 10.71 -4.92 -12.11
CA GLN A 41 10.73 -5.29 -13.53
C GLN A 41 11.27 -4.16 -14.41
N LYS A 42 10.94 -2.90 -14.11
CA LYS A 42 11.52 -1.73 -14.82
C LYS A 42 13.04 -1.66 -14.68
N ARG A 43 13.60 -2.09 -13.54
CA ARG A 43 15.04 -2.07 -13.28
C ARG A 43 15.75 -3.35 -13.77
N PHE A 44 15.05 -4.48 -13.79
CA PHE A 44 15.58 -5.78 -14.16
C PHE A 44 14.65 -6.46 -15.17
N PRO A 45 14.60 -5.96 -16.42
CA PRO A 45 13.67 -6.46 -17.42
C PRO A 45 13.89 -7.95 -17.74
N ASP A 46 15.15 -8.40 -17.72
CA ASP A 46 15.53 -9.76 -18.14
C ASP A 46 15.69 -10.76 -16.99
N LYS A 47 15.37 -10.37 -15.74
CA LYS A 47 15.55 -11.24 -14.58
C LYS A 47 14.23 -11.58 -13.92
N SER A 48 14.04 -12.85 -13.60
CA SER A 48 12.88 -13.31 -12.85
C SER A 48 12.95 -12.87 -11.38
N ILE A 49 11.84 -12.34 -10.89
CA ILE A 49 11.62 -12.10 -9.47
C ILE A 49 11.36 -13.46 -8.82
N LYS A 50 12.19 -13.84 -7.86
CA LYS A 50 12.05 -15.10 -7.12
C LYS A 50 11.14 -14.94 -5.92
N THR A 51 11.35 -13.88 -5.13
CA THR A 51 10.55 -13.61 -3.93
C THR A 51 10.40 -12.11 -3.71
N ILE A 52 9.22 -11.73 -3.20
CA ILE A 52 8.93 -10.43 -2.62
C ILE A 52 8.37 -10.74 -1.23
N THR A 53 9.09 -10.35 -0.19
CA THR A 53 8.69 -10.62 1.19
C THR A 53 8.56 -9.32 1.95
N ARG A 54 7.38 -9.09 2.52
CA ARG A 54 7.16 -7.93 3.39
C ARG A 54 7.99 -8.08 4.66
N ARG A 55 8.82 -7.07 4.94
CA ARG A 55 9.63 -7.01 6.16
C ARG A 55 8.97 -6.11 7.21
N ASP A 56 8.51 -4.94 6.76
CA ASP A 56 7.81 -3.95 7.58
C ASP A 56 6.66 -3.31 6.77
N TYR A 57 5.89 -2.43 7.41
CA TYR A 57 4.75 -1.73 6.79
C TYR A 57 5.10 -0.95 5.50
N SER A 58 6.36 -0.57 5.32
CA SER A 58 6.85 0.19 4.14
C SER A 58 8.12 -0.40 3.52
N LEU A 59 8.50 -1.62 3.87
CA LEU A 59 9.76 -2.22 3.43
C LEU A 59 9.56 -3.66 2.99
N TYR A 60 10.05 -3.96 1.79
CA TYR A 60 10.04 -5.29 1.19
C TYR A 60 11.47 -5.73 0.91
N ASP A 61 11.79 -6.97 1.25
CA ASP A 61 12.99 -7.65 0.78
C ASP A 61 12.64 -8.36 -0.54
N VAL A 62 13.45 -8.14 -1.58
CA VAL A 62 13.21 -8.64 -2.93
C VAL A 62 14.42 -9.44 -3.41
N VAL A 63 14.15 -10.61 -3.99
CA VAL A 63 15.15 -11.46 -4.64
C VAL A 63 14.85 -11.55 -6.13
N VAL A 64 15.83 -11.22 -6.96
CA VAL A 64 15.74 -11.19 -8.42
C VAL A 64 16.92 -11.96 -9.01
N GLY A 65 16.69 -13.14 -9.58
CA GLY A 65 17.77 -14.05 -10.00
C GLY A 65 18.71 -14.39 -8.83
N THR A 66 19.97 -13.95 -8.92
CA THR A 66 21.01 -14.07 -7.87
C THR A 66 21.21 -12.79 -7.05
N CYS A 67 20.37 -11.78 -7.30
CA CYS A 67 20.46 -10.46 -6.70
C CYS A 67 19.45 -10.28 -5.58
N ARG A 68 19.86 -9.57 -4.52
CA ARG A 68 19.01 -9.15 -3.41
C ARG A 68 18.97 -7.63 -3.34
N LEU A 69 17.80 -7.08 -3.10
CA LEU A 69 17.59 -5.65 -2.90
C LEU A 69 16.41 -5.41 -1.96
N LYS A 70 16.28 -4.17 -1.49
CA LYS A 70 15.13 -3.71 -0.72
C LYS A 70 14.28 -2.77 -1.56
N ALA A 71 12.97 -2.88 -1.44
CA ALA A 71 12.02 -1.92 -1.97
C ALA A 71 11.34 -1.18 -0.81
N ARG A 72 11.55 0.13 -0.71
CA ARG A 72 10.92 0.98 0.30
C ARG A 72 9.76 1.75 -0.32
N LEU A 73 8.60 1.66 0.31
CA LEU A 73 7.44 2.49 0.00
C LEU A 73 7.60 3.85 0.67
N VAL A 74 7.55 4.92 -0.12
CA VAL A 74 7.59 6.30 0.37
C VAL A 74 6.21 6.90 0.21
N THR A 75 5.49 7.01 1.34
CA THR A 75 4.15 7.60 1.40
C THR A 75 4.17 9.03 0.85
N GLN A 76 3.19 9.34 0.00
CA GLN A 76 2.95 10.66 -0.54
C GLN A 76 1.80 11.34 0.22
N PRO A 77 1.83 12.68 0.33
CA PRO A 77 0.73 13.42 0.95
C PRO A 77 -0.57 13.22 0.15
N MET A 78 -1.67 13.05 0.88
CA MET A 78 -3.01 13.08 0.30
C MET A 78 -3.46 14.55 0.20
N PRO A 79 -3.95 15.02 -0.96
CA PRO A 79 -4.53 16.36 -1.07
C PRO A 79 -5.66 16.56 -0.04
N LYS A 80 -5.75 17.77 0.52
CA LYS A 80 -6.80 18.11 1.48
C LYS A 80 -8.18 17.88 0.84
N GLY A 81 -9.08 17.26 1.60
CA GLY A 81 -10.43 16.95 1.14
C GLY A 81 -10.56 15.68 0.29
N MET A 82 -9.45 14.98 -0.01
CA MET A 82 -9.51 13.66 -0.63
C MET A 82 -9.36 12.55 0.42
N VAL A 83 -10.24 11.56 0.33
CA VAL A 83 -10.12 10.27 1.03
C VAL A 83 -9.95 9.17 -0.01
N GLY A 84 -9.05 8.24 0.24
CA GLY A 84 -8.74 7.19 -0.73
C GLY A 84 -7.59 6.29 -0.29
N PRO A 85 -7.19 5.34 -1.16
CA PRO A 85 -6.09 4.43 -0.88
C PRO A 85 -4.79 5.20 -0.68
N ARG A 86 -3.86 4.63 0.11
CA ARG A 86 -2.57 5.29 0.36
C ARG A 86 -1.84 5.53 -0.97
N ARG A 87 -1.32 6.75 -1.13
CA ARG A 87 -0.42 7.10 -2.24
C ARG A 87 1.02 6.89 -1.79
N PHE A 88 1.82 6.26 -2.62
CA PHE A 88 3.23 6.00 -2.33
C PHE A 88 4.04 5.85 -3.61
N THR A 89 5.36 5.97 -3.48
CA THR A 89 6.32 5.65 -4.54
C THR A 89 7.26 4.55 -4.06
N VAL A 90 7.77 3.73 -4.99
CA VAL A 90 8.71 2.65 -4.66
C VAL A 90 10.13 3.13 -4.92
N LYS A 91 10.98 3.10 -3.88
CA LYS A 91 12.42 3.34 -4.00
C LYS A 91 13.18 2.02 -3.80
N LEU A 92 13.94 1.64 -4.82
CA LEU A 92 14.80 0.45 -4.78
C LEU A 92 16.18 0.79 -4.21
N SER A 93 16.67 -0.02 -3.28
CA SER A 93 18.02 0.13 -2.73
C SER A 93 19.10 -0.21 -3.77
N ARG A 94 20.37 0.00 -3.41
CA ARG A 94 21.47 -0.65 -4.14
C ARG A 94 21.29 -2.16 -4.10
N THR A 95 21.59 -2.80 -5.22
CA THR A 95 21.45 -4.23 -5.41
C THR A 95 22.73 -4.92 -4.98
N LYS A 96 22.60 -6.05 -4.28
CA LYS A 96 23.71 -6.93 -3.94
C LYS A 96 23.52 -8.25 -4.69
N CYS A 97 24.33 -8.48 -5.71
CA CYS A 97 24.29 -9.72 -6.48
C CYS A 97 25.35 -10.68 -5.97
N GLY A 98 24.95 -11.92 -5.68
CA GLY A 98 25.92 -13.00 -5.48
C GLY A 98 26.60 -13.32 -6.80
N ALA A 99 27.84 -13.83 -6.74
CA ALA A 99 28.50 -14.39 -7.90
C ALA A 99 27.57 -15.46 -8.51
N SER A 100 27.17 -15.26 -9.76
CA SER A 100 26.44 -16.29 -10.50
C SER A 100 27.38 -17.46 -10.68
N LYS A 101 27.21 -18.54 -9.90
CA LYS A 101 27.71 -19.84 -10.34
C LYS A 101 26.76 -20.28 -11.45
N GLN A 102 27.16 -19.97 -12.68
CA GLN A 102 26.67 -20.66 -13.87
C GLN A 102 27.06 -22.13 -13.78
#